data_AF-A0A0J6Y807-F1
#
_entry.id   AF-A0A0J6Y807-F1
#
_cell.length_a   1.000
_cell.length_b   1.000
_cell.length_c   1.000
_cell.angle_alpha   90.00
_cell.angle_beta   90.00
_cell.angle_gamma   90.00
#
_symmetry.space_group_name_H-M   'P 1'
#
loop_
_entity.id
_entity.type
_entity.pdbx_description
1 polymer ?
#
loop_
_entity_poly.entity_id
_entity_poly.type
_entity_poly.pdbx_seq_one_letter_code
_entity_poly.pdbx_strand_id
1 'polypeptide(L)'
;MGSELNTSTRLLPPPGPKIRRPVPSDPYPPCNPPLFNDAMSVRTTVFIDEQGCSPESELDEDDQRSYHWVMYDTQADKQEPIGVIRLVPPPHPPHEVHLSNGGPNHSKSGSEGHAQHEEPCVKLTRVAVLPAYRGLGLSRKLVDTTLNWAAGHKEDISSALGPKESWNGLVLVHAQVQVEALYARMGFVTDESMGKWEEEGILHVGMWKRIELTTTSH
;
A
#
# COMPACT_ATOMS: atom_id res chain seq x y z
N MET A 1 9.45 21.49 -24.58
CA MET A 1 9.53 20.02 -24.61
C MET A 1 10.06 19.60 -23.26
N GLY A 2 9.18 19.14 -22.36
CA GLY A 2 9.62 18.67 -21.04
C GLY A 2 10.35 17.35 -21.23
N SER A 3 11.57 17.23 -20.71
CA SER A 3 12.28 15.96 -20.66
C SER A 3 11.43 14.96 -19.89
N GLU A 4 11.05 13.86 -20.54
CA GLU A 4 10.38 12.75 -19.88
C GLU A 4 11.33 12.16 -18.83
N LEU A 5 10.86 12.03 -17.59
CA LEU A 5 11.64 11.44 -16.50
C LEU A 5 11.79 9.94 -16.76
N ASN A 6 13.02 9.43 -16.80
CA ASN A 6 13.26 7.99 -16.94
C ASN A 6 13.23 7.37 -15.55
N THR A 7 12.30 6.45 -15.35
CA THR A 7 12.18 5.74 -14.08
C THR A 7 12.22 4.24 -14.26
N SER A 8 12.81 3.56 -13.27
CA SER A 8 12.80 2.10 -13.14
C SER A 8 12.11 1.71 -11.84
N THR A 9 11.50 0.52 -11.81
CA THR A 9 10.87 0.00 -10.59
C THR A 9 11.52 -1.33 -10.23
N ARG A 10 11.81 -1.53 -8.94
CA ARG A 10 12.35 -2.79 -8.41
C ARG A 10 11.38 -3.38 -7.39
N LEU A 11 11.17 -4.69 -7.46
CA LEU A 11 10.33 -5.46 -6.55
C LEU A 11 11.18 -6.12 -5.45
N LEU A 12 10.74 -5.95 -4.20
CA LEU A 12 11.17 -6.71 -3.04
C LEU A 12 10.05 -7.69 -2.65
N PRO A 13 10.24 -9.02 -2.77
CA PRO A 13 9.32 -9.98 -2.17
C PRO A 13 9.30 -9.86 -0.63
N PRO A 14 8.35 -10.50 0.08
CA PRO A 14 8.24 -10.46 1.53
C PRO A 14 9.61 -10.57 2.24
N PRO A 15 10.09 -9.51 2.92
CA PRO A 15 11.44 -9.48 3.47
C PRO A 15 11.59 -10.36 4.73
N GLY A 16 10.48 -10.85 5.27
CA GLY A 16 10.46 -11.65 6.48
C GLY A 16 10.66 -10.82 7.76
N PRO A 17 10.72 -11.49 8.92
CA PRO A 17 10.64 -10.81 10.23
C PRO A 17 11.90 -10.05 10.63
N LYS A 18 13.01 -10.21 9.91
CA LYS A 18 14.32 -9.63 10.27
C LYS A 18 14.49 -8.21 9.72
N ILE A 19 13.45 -7.40 9.84
CA ILE A 19 13.44 -6.00 9.44
C ILE A 19 13.30 -5.09 10.67
N ARG A 20 13.89 -3.90 10.61
CA ARG A 20 13.73 -2.86 11.62
C ARG A 20 13.56 -1.50 10.98
N ARG A 21 12.96 -0.57 11.71
CA ARG A 21 12.76 0.80 11.22
C ARG A 21 14.11 1.51 11.14
N PRO A 22 14.50 2.08 9.99
CA PRO A 22 15.64 2.98 9.93
C PRO A 22 15.42 4.22 10.81
N VAL A 23 16.48 4.70 11.46
CA VAL A 23 16.46 5.88 12.34
C VAL A 23 17.59 6.83 11.95
N PRO A 24 17.56 8.12 12.35
CA PRO A 24 18.62 9.06 11.97
C PRO A 24 20.05 8.61 12.33
N SER A 25 20.24 7.87 13.43
CA SER A 25 21.52 7.32 13.84
C SER A 25 21.94 6.04 13.09
N ASP A 26 21.01 5.40 12.39
CA ASP A 26 21.21 4.19 11.60
C ASP A 26 20.20 4.16 10.42
N PRO A 27 20.44 4.98 9.38
CA PRO A 27 19.50 5.16 8.27
C PRO A 27 19.49 3.97 7.29
N TYR A 28 20.46 3.06 7.38
CA TYR A 28 20.54 1.86 6.55
C TYR A 28 20.88 0.62 7.40
N PRO A 29 19.96 0.16 8.25
CA PRO A 29 20.16 -1.06 9.02
C PRO A 29 20.68 -2.22 8.16
N PRO A 30 21.80 -2.86 8.52
CA PRO A 30 22.36 -3.95 7.72
C PRO A 30 21.54 -5.23 7.79
N CYS A 31 20.61 -5.36 8.74
CA CYS A 31 19.66 -6.47 8.77
C CYS A 31 18.55 -6.34 7.73
N ASN A 32 18.27 -5.12 7.26
CA ASN A 32 17.25 -4.88 6.25
C ASN A 32 17.81 -5.18 4.86
N PRO A 33 17.00 -5.76 3.96
CA PRO A 33 17.31 -5.73 2.53
C PRO A 33 17.55 -4.29 2.06
N PRO A 34 18.54 -4.00 1.20
CA PRO A 34 18.80 -2.64 0.72
C PRO A 34 17.56 -1.95 0.12
N LEU A 35 16.79 -2.70 -0.66
CA LEU A 35 15.54 -2.21 -1.27
C LEU A 35 14.47 -1.86 -0.23
N PHE A 36 14.49 -2.50 0.95
CA PHE A 36 13.61 -2.14 2.06
C PHE A 36 14.03 -0.83 2.70
N ASN A 37 15.34 -0.60 2.87
CA ASN A 37 15.84 0.69 3.36
C ASN A 37 15.45 1.84 2.42
N ASP A 38 15.53 1.61 1.11
CA ASP A 38 15.10 2.59 0.10
C ASP A 38 13.58 2.84 0.14
N ALA A 39 12.78 1.80 0.36
CA ALA A 39 11.33 1.98 0.59
C ALA A 39 11.07 2.83 1.85
N MET A 40 11.77 2.54 2.94
CA MET A 40 11.61 3.24 4.22
C MET A 40 12.11 4.69 4.17
N SER A 41 13.09 5.03 3.35
CA SER A 41 13.55 6.42 3.20
C SER A 41 12.50 7.30 2.53
N VAL A 42 11.84 6.79 1.47
CA VAL A 42 10.72 7.49 0.82
C VAL A 42 9.54 7.61 1.78
N ARG A 43 9.19 6.53 2.48
CA ARG A 43 8.10 6.51 3.48
C ARG A 43 8.35 7.50 4.60
N THR A 44 9.55 7.54 5.17
CA THR A 44 9.94 8.50 6.21
C THR A 44 9.75 9.94 5.72
N THR A 45 10.26 10.25 4.53
CA THR A 45 10.14 11.60 3.97
C THR A 45 8.68 12.03 3.79
N VAL A 46 7.82 11.13 3.31
CA VAL A 46 6.43 11.48 2.96
C VAL A 46 5.47 11.36 4.14
N PHE A 47 5.53 10.28 4.91
CA PHE A 47 4.57 10.03 5.98
C PHE A 47 5.00 10.68 7.30
N ILE A 48 6.28 10.63 7.65
CA ILE A 48 6.77 11.20 8.91
C ILE A 48 7.07 12.69 8.73
N ASP A 49 8.01 13.03 7.85
CA ASP A 49 8.54 14.40 7.78
C ASP A 49 7.53 15.39 7.19
N GLU A 50 6.76 14.96 6.20
CA GLU A 50 5.77 15.80 5.52
C GLU A 50 4.37 15.71 6.12
N GLN A 51 3.83 14.50 6.33
CA GLN A 51 2.45 14.31 6.81
C GLN A 51 2.33 14.31 8.34
N GLY A 52 3.44 14.20 9.07
CA GLY A 52 3.44 14.22 10.54
C GLY A 52 2.92 12.94 11.19
N CYS A 53 2.87 11.82 10.45
CA CYS A 53 2.53 10.52 11.01
C CYS A 53 3.57 10.09 12.06
N SER A 54 3.13 9.26 13.01
CA SER A 54 4.01 8.76 14.06
C SER A 54 5.14 7.88 13.49
N PRO A 55 6.43 8.16 13.79
CA PRO A 55 7.53 7.29 13.36
C PRO A 55 7.38 5.84 13.81
N GLU A 56 6.77 5.62 14.97
CA GLU A 56 6.53 4.30 15.54
C GLU A 56 5.48 3.50 14.74
N SER A 57 4.52 4.17 14.10
CA SER A 57 3.50 3.54 13.25
C SER A 57 4.01 3.22 11.84
N GLU A 58 5.18 3.75 11.45
CA GLU A 58 5.64 3.63 10.07
C GLU A 58 6.10 2.21 9.73
N LEU A 59 6.59 1.42 10.68
CA LEU A 59 6.88 0.00 10.48
C LEU A 59 5.81 -0.84 11.19
N ASP A 60 5.05 -1.64 10.46
CA ASP A 60 3.95 -2.46 11.00
C ASP A 60 4.17 -3.97 10.77
N GLU A 61 3.24 -4.78 11.27
CA GLU A 61 3.29 -6.25 11.16
C GLU A 61 3.12 -6.77 9.73
N ASP A 62 2.57 -5.96 8.82
CA ASP A 62 2.36 -6.34 7.42
C ASP A 62 3.64 -6.16 6.59
N ASP A 63 4.60 -5.32 7.02
CA ASP A 63 5.84 -5.04 6.29
C ASP A 63 6.65 -6.32 5.98
N GLN A 64 6.72 -7.26 6.92
CA GLN A 64 7.46 -8.52 6.78
C GLN A 64 6.83 -9.50 5.77
N ARG A 65 5.52 -9.41 5.54
CA ARG A 65 4.75 -10.32 4.67
C ARG A 65 4.35 -9.69 3.33
N SER A 66 4.68 -8.42 3.13
CA SER A 66 4.23 -7.65 1.98
C SER A 66 5.27 -7.61 0.86
N TYR A 67 4.77 -7.43 -0.36
CA TYR A 67 5.59 -7.10 -1.52
C TYR A 67 5.77 -5.59 -1.58
N HIS A 68 6.99 -5.12 -1.88
CA HIS A 68 7.29 -3.69 -1.96
C HIS A 68 7.88 -3.35 -3.32
N TRP A 69 7.39 -2.30 -3.95
CA TRP A 69 8.01 -1.73 -5.15
C TRP A 69 8.64 -0.40 -4.79
N VAL A 70 9.87 -0.20 -5.21
CA VAL A 70 10.56 1.10 -5.14
C VAL A 70 10.85 1.58 -6.55
N MET A 71 10.47 2.81 -6.83
CA MET A 71 10.74 3.50 -8.07
C MET A 71 11.97 4.39 -7.92
N TYR A 72 12.84 4.38 -8.92
CA TYR A 72 14.06 5.17 -8.95
C TYR A 72 14.07 6.11 -10.16
N ASP A 73 14.63 7.31 -9.98
CA ASP A 73 15.08 8.14 -11.10
C ASP A 73 16.38 7.55 -11.66
N THR A 74 16.39 7.23 -12.96
CA THR A 74 17.56 6.68 -13.64
C THR A 74 18.38 7.73 -14.40
N GLN A 75 17.97 8.99 -14.39
CA GLN A 75 18.73 10.11 -14.98
C GLN A 75 19.64 10.80 -13.97
N ALA A 76 19.31 10.73 -12.68
CA ALA A 76 20.15 11.25 -11.62
C ALA A 76 21.49 10.50 -11.53
N ASP A 77 22.57 11.20 -11.18
CA ASP A 77 23.93 10.64 -11.02
C ASP A 77 23.99 9.48 -10.01
N LYS A 78 23.00 9.40 -9.12
CA LYS A 78 22.77 8.29 -8.20
C LYS A 78 21.32 7.83 -8.38
N GLN A 79 21.10 6.51 -8.38
CA GLN A 79 19.75 5.93 -8.35
C GLN A 79 19.07 6.33 -7.05
N GLU A 80 18.36 7.44 -7.06
CA GLU A 80 17.59 7.95 -5.94
C GLU A 80 16.24 7.23 -5.89
N PRO A 81 15.82 6.66 -4.75
CA PRO A 81 14.46 6.16 -4.60
C PRO A 81 13.50 7.33 -4.50
N ILE A 82 12.55 7.40 -5.44
CA ILE A 82 11.63 8.54 -5.62
C ILE A 82 10.17 8.19 -5.34
N GLY A 83 9.85 6.91 -5.23
CA GLY A 83 8.50 6.44 -4.97
C GLY A 83 8.43 5.02 -4.46
N VAL A 84 7.33 4.68 -3.79
CA VAL A 84 7.12 3.40 -3.13
C VAL A 84 5.64 3.02 -3.14
N ILE A 85 5.37 1.71 -3.21
CA ILE A 85 4.05 1.11 -2.98
C ILE A 85 4.23 -0.26 -2.35
N ARG A 86 3.34 -0.60 -1.42
CA ARG A 86 3.30 -1.90 -0.73
C ARG A 86 2.01 -2.64 -1.09
N LEU A 87 2.13 -3.90 -1.50
CA LEU A 87 1.01 -4.83 -1.64
C LEU A 87 1.04 -5.78 -0.44
N VAL A 88 -0.01 -5.68 0.38
CA VAL A 88 -0.26 -6.62 1.47
C VAL A 88 -1.09 -7.78 0.92
N PRO A 89 -0.58 -9.02 0.94
CA PRO A 89 -1.39 -10.18 0.55
C PRO A 89 -2.51 -10.42 1.57
N PRO A 90 -3.56 -11.21 1.26
CA PRO A 90 -4.51 -11.69 2.25
C PRO A 90 -3.87 -12.75 3.18
N PRO A 91 -4.51 -13.14 4.30
CA PRO A 91 -5.73 -12.55 4.85
C PRO A 91 -5.47 -11.17 5.47
N HIS A 92 -6.56 -10.46 5.76
CA HIS A 92 -6.53 -9.22 6.51
C HIS A 92 -7.49 -9.34 7.71
N PRO A 93 -7.21 -8.68 8.85
CA PRO A 93 -8.22 -8.53 9.89
C PRO A 93 -9.48 -7.88 9.28
N PRO A 94 -10.68 -8.23 9.76
CA PRO A 94 -11.91 -7.55 9.38
C PRO A 94 -11.72 -6.05 9.54
N HIS A 95 -12.27 -5.27 8.60
CA HIS A 95 -12.27 -3.83 8.76
C HIS A 95 -12.97 -3.47 10.07
N GLU A 96 -12.26 -2.83 10.99
CA GLU A 96 -12.91 -2.17 12.12
C GLU A 96 -13.82 -1.11 11.52
N VAL A 97 -15.13 -1.36 11.56
CA VAL A 97 -16.10 -0.34 11.20
C VAL A 97 -15.98 0.73 12.27
N HIS A 98 -15.19 1.76 12.00
CA HIS A 98 -15.15 2.97 12.80
C HIS A 98 -16.47 3.70 12.58
N LEU A 99 -17.53 3.22 13.26
CA LEU A 99 -18.81 3.90 13.34
C LEU A 99 -18.54 5.26 13.99
N SER A 100 -18.34 6.29 13.16
CA SER A 100 -18.30 7.67 13.58
C SER A 100 -19.73 8.11 13.91
N ASN A 101 -20.21 7.72 15.10
CA ASN A 101 -21.30 8.43 15.74
C ASN A 101 -20.93 8.72 17.19
N GLY A 102 -20.65 10.00 17.44
CA GLY A 102 -20.22 10.52 18.73
C GLY A 102 -21.19 10.20 19.87
N GLY A 103 -20.61 9.80 21.01
CA GLY A 103 -21.28 9.69 22.30
C GLY A 103 -20.38 8.97 23.31
N PRO A 104 -20.11 9.53 24.51
CA PRO A 104 -19.23 8.91 25.48
C PRO A 104 -20.03 7.87 26.27
N ASN A 105 -20.13 6.67 25.72
CA ASN A 105 -20.41 5.39 26.39
C ASN A 105 -20.87 4.42 25.32
N HIS A 106 -20.08 3.39 25.02
CA HIS A 106 -20.60 2.02 25.05
C HIS A 106 -19.45 1.02 25.00
N SER A 107 -19.50 0.16 26.01
CA SER A 107 -18.91 -1.16 26.14
C SER A 107 -18.71 -1.92 24.82
N LYS A 108 -17.56 -2.60 24.72
CA LYS A 108 -17.29 -3.75 23.86
C LYS A 108 -18.57 -4.55 23.58
N SER A 109 -19.10 -4.44 22.37
CA SER A 109 -20.11 -5.32 21.84
C SER A 109 -19.77 -5.53 20.37
N GLY A 110 -19.59 -6.80 20.00
CA GLY A 110 -19.23 -7.18 18.64
C GLY A 110 -20.25 -6.61 17.66
N SER A 111 -19.77 -5.84 16.70
CA SER A 111 -20.59 -5.40 15.58
C SER A 111 -20.18 -6.23 14.37
N GLU A 112 -21.09 -7.09 13.95
CA GLU A 112 -21.17 -7.67 12.61
C GLU A 112 -21.27 -6.51 11.60
N GLY A 113 -20.12 -5.91 11.28
CA GLY A 113 -19.98 -4.95 10.21
C GLY A 113 -19.90 -5.71 8.91
N HIS A 114 -20.93 -5.60 8.08
CA HIS A 114 -20.97 -6.20 6.75
C HIS A 114 -19.80 -5.70 5.89
N ALA A 115 -18.66 -6.40 5.93
CA ALA A 115 -17.66 -6.29 4.90
C ALA A 115 -18.34 -6.76 3.60
N GLN A 116 -18.58 -5.84 2.66
CA GLN A 116 -19.24 -6.15 1.39
C GLN A 116 -18.49 -7.22 0.58
N HIS A 117 -17.26 -7.54 0.97
CA HIS A 117 -16.43 -8.58 0.41
C HIS A 117 -15.95 -9.56 1.49
N GLU A 118 -16.61 -10.72 1.57
CA GLU A 118 -16.15 -11.88 2.37
C GLU A 118 -15.01 -12.65 1.67
N GLU A 119 -14.69 -12.31 0.42
CA GLU A 119 -13.61 -12.96 -0.32
C GLU A 119 -12.23 -12.33 -0.03
N PRO A 120 -11.14 -13.09 -0.16
CA PRO A 120 -9.79 -12.56 -0.03
C PRO A 120 -9.53 -11.40 -0.99
N CYS A 121 -8.92 -10.33 -0.48
CA CYS A 121 -8.43 -9.21 -1.27
C CYS A 121 -6.93 -8.96 -1.00
N VAL A 122 -6.28 -8.23 -1.89
CA VAL A 122 -4.99 -7.60 -1.59
C VAL A 122 -5.23 -6.14 -1.21
N LYS A 123 -4.40 -5.59 -0.33
CA LYS A 123 -4.44 -4.15 0.01
C LYS A 123 -3.23 -3.44 -0.59
N LEU A 124 -3.45 -2.36 -1.33
CA LEU A 124 -2.34 -1.45 -1.69
C LEU A 124 -2.23 -0.38 -0.60
N THR A 125 -1.04 -0.28 -0.01
CA THR A 125 -0.73 0.59 1.12
C THR A 125 0.60 1.30 0.88
N ARG A 126 0.92 2.31 1.71
CA ARG A 126 2.19 3.05 1.66
C ARG A 126 2.54 3.57 0.25
N VAL A 127 1.53 4.07 -0.48
CA VAL A 127 1.72 4.64 -1.81
C VAL A 127 2.25 6.06 -1.65
N ALA A 128 3.53 6.27 -1.94
CA ALA A 128 4.19 7.56 -1.76
C ALA A 128 5.12 7.89 -2.94
N VAL A 129 5.19 9.18 -3.27
CA VAL A 129 6.14 9.75 -4.22
C VAL A 129 6.71 11.02 -3.58
N LEU A 130 8.04 11.16 -3.64
CA LEU A 130 8.73 12.32 -3.10
C LEU A 130 8.16 13.62 -3.69
N PRO A 131 8.03 14.71 -2.89
CA PRO A 131 7.41 15.96 -3.33
C PRO A 131 7.94 16.52 -4.66
N ALA A 132 9.26 16.46 -4.86
CA ALA A 132 9.93 16.96 -6.07
C ALA A 132 9.53 16.23 -7.36
N TYR A 133 8.96 15.02 -7.25
CA TYR A 133 8.60 14.16 -8.38
C TYR A 133 7.08 14.02 -8.59
N ARG A 134 6.26 14.79 -7.85
CA ARG A 134 4.80 14.78 -7.98
C ARG A 134 4.33 15.53 -9.23
N GLY A 135 3.11 15.25 -9.67
CA GLY A 135 2.54 15.81 -10.91
C GLY A 135 3.03 15.12 -12.19
N LEU A 136 3.96 14.17 -12.09
CA LEU A 136 4.53 13.43 -13.22
C LEU A 136 3.80 12.09 -13.50
N GLY A 137 2.68 11.83 -12.84
CA GLY A 137 1.92 10.58 -13.01
C GLY A 137 2.54 9.33 -12.36
N LEU A 138 3.58 9.48 -11.54
CA LEU A 138 4.33 8.34 -10.98
C LEU A 138 3.51 7.46 -10.03
N SER A 139 2.57 8.03 -9.25
CA SER A 139 1.67 7.23 -8.41
C SER A 139 0.81 6.27 -9.23
N ARG A 140 0.35 6.71 -10.41
CA ARG A 140 -0.36 5.83 -11.36
C ARG A 140 0.56 4.73 -11.86
N LYS A 141 1.77 5.09 -12.28
CA LYS A 141 2.76 4.11 -12.76
C LYS A 141 3.08 3.07 -11.68
N LEU A 142 3.20 3.44 -10.41
CA LEU A 142 3.38 2.50 -9.29
C LEU A 142 2.18 1.55 -9.16
N VAL A 143 0.95 2.09 -9.07
CA VAL A 143 -0.27 1.28 -8.95
C VAL A 143 -0.43 0.33 -10.13
N ASP A 144 -0.30 0.81 -11.37
CA ASP A 144 -0.41 -0.02 -12.56
C ASP A 144 0.69 -1.10 -12.60
N THR A 145 1.93 -0.76 -12.21
CA THR A 145 3.03 -1.73 -12.12
C THR A 145 2.70 -2.86 -11.14
N THR A 146 2.21 -2.50 -9.95
CA THR A 146 1.86 -3.47 -8.90
C THR A 146 0.66 -4.32 -9.29
N LEU A 147 -0.39 -3.73 -9.88
CA LEU A 147 -1.58 -4.47 -10.31
C LEU A 147 -1.30 -5.41 -11.48
N ASN A 148 -0.48 -4.98 -12.45
CA ASN A 148 -0.07 -5.83 -13.57
C ASN A 148 0.76 -7.03 -13.10
N TRP A 149 1.66 -6.81 -12.12
CA TRP A 149 2.35 -7.92 -11.49
C TRP A 149 1.35 -8.85 -10.79
N ALA A 150 0.47 -8.31 -9.94
CA ALA A 150 -0.48 -9.11 -9.17
C ALA A 150 -1.39 -9.97 -10.07
N ALA A 151 -1.83 -9.45 -11.21
CA ALA A 151 -2.66 -10.18 -12.17
C ALA A 151 -2.07 -11.53 -12.64
N GLY A 152 -0.74 -11.64 -12.70
CA GLY A 152 -0.02 -12.86 -13.09
C GLY A 152 0.58 -13.68 -11.95
N HIS A 153 0.33 -13.30 -10.69
CA HIS A 153 0.93 -13.94 -9.52
C HIS A 153 -0.16 -14.39 -8.52
N LYS A 154 -1.26 -14.94 -9.05
CA LYS A 154 -2.40 -15.42 -8.25
C LYS A 154 -1.95 -16.44 -7.21
N GLU A 155 -1.11 -17.38 -7.61
CA GLU A 155 -0.61 -18.48 -6.79
C GLU A 155 0.26 -17.94 -5.65
N ASP A 156 1.18 -17.02 -5.94
CA ASP A 156 2.04 -16.40 -4.92
C ASP A 156 1.24 -15.61 -3.89
N ILE A 157 0.23 -14.84 -4.33
CA ILE A 157 -0.66 -14.09 -3.44
C ILE A 157 -1.54 -15.05 -2.62
N SER A 158 -2.05 -16.12 -3.25
CA SER A 158 -2.91 -17.12 -2.58
C SER A 158 -2.12 -18.03 -1.64
N SER A 159 -0.80 -18.13 -1.75
CA SER A 159 0.03 -18.95 -0.86
C SER A 159 -0.04 -18.54 0.62
N ALA A 160 -0.45 -17.29 0.88
CA ALA A 160 -0.67 -16.77 2.22
C ALA A 160 -2.04 -17.16 2.83
N LEU A 161 -2.92 -17.78 2.04
CA LEU A 161 -4.27 -18.20 2.42
C LEU A 161 -4.34 -19.67 2.86
N GLY A 162 -5.50 -20.07 3.38
CA GLY A 162 -5.78 -21.47 3.67
C GLY A 162 -5.84 -22.35 2.40
N PRO A 163 -5.69 -23.68 2.50
CA PRO A 163 -5.54 -24.59 1.35
C PRO A 163 -6.69 -24.61 0.32
N LYS A 164 -7.84 -24.04 0.66
CA LYS A 164 -9.05 -24.01 -0.18
C LYS A 164 -9.44 -22.60 -0.62
N GLU A 165 -8.66 -21.60 -0.22
CA GLU A 165 -8.93 -20.20 -0.50
C GLU A 165 -8.00 -19.71 -1.60
N SER A 166 -8.49 -18.78 -2.41
CA SER A 166 -7.69 -18.16 -3.45
C SER A 166 -8.14 -16.73 -3.67
N TRP A 167 -7.16 -15.87 -3.89
CA TRP A 167 -7.41 -14.49 -4.26
C TRP A 167 -7.88 -14.41 -5.73
N ASN A 168 -9.01 -13.76 -5.95
CA ASN A 168 -9.65 -13.69 -7.28
C ASN A 168 -9.61 -12.28 -7.89
N GLY A 169 -8.55 -11.51 -7.61
CA GLY A 169 -8.33 -10.20 -8.22
C GLY A 169 -8.97 -9.02 -7.48
N LEU A 170 -9.50 -9.21 -6.27
CA LEU A 170 -10.06 -8.10 -5.48
C LEU A 170 -8.96 -7.26 -4.84
N VAL A 171 -8.99 -5.96 -5.07
CA VAL A 171 -8.01 -5.00 -4.56
C VAL A 171 -8.73 -3.95 -3.73
N LEU A 172 -8.19 -3.68 -2.55
CA LEU A 172 -8.63 -2.60 -1.67
C LEU A 172 -7.54 -1.53 -1.55
N VAL A 173 -7.98 -0.27 -1.45
CA VAL A 173 -7.17 0.83 -0.94
C VAL A 173 -7.91 1.56 0.16
N HIS A 174 -7.17 1.92 1.20
CA HIS A 174 -7.55 2.95 2.15
C HIS A 174 -6.97 4.25 1.61
N ALA A 175 -7.76 4.96 0.81
CA ALA A 175 -7.31 6.15 0.12
C ALA A 175 -7.55 7.38 1.00
N GLN A 176 -6.55 8.24 1.14
CA GLN A 176 -6.77 9.58 1.68
C GLN A 176 -7.82 10.29 0.82
N VAL A 177 -8.76 11.00 1.44
CA VAL A 177 -9.86 11.66 0.72
C VAL A 177 -9.34 12.61 -0.37
N GLN A 178 -8.15 13.22 -0.19
CA GLN A 178 -7.59 14.11 -1.21
C GLN A 178 -7.20 13.40 -2.52
N VAL A 179 -6.98 12.09 -2.51
CA VAL A 179 -6.59 11.29 -3.70
C VAL A 179 -7.69 10.36 -4.20
N GLU A 180 -8.89 10.43 -3.66
CA GLU A 180 -10.05 9.62 -4.10
C GLU A 180 -10.28 9.72 -5.62
N ALA A 181 -10.29 10.95 -6.17
CA ALA A 181 -10.46 11.16 -7.61
C ALA A 181 -9.32 10.55 -8.46
N LEU A 182 -8.11 10.42 -7.92
CA LEU A 182 -6.99 9.77 -8.59
C LEU A 182 -7.25 8.27 -8.73
N TYR A 183 -7.68 7.61 -7.65
CA TYR A 183 -8.05 6.19 -7.64
C TYR A 183 -9.30 5.90 -8.47
N ALA A 184 -10.29 6.79 -8.45
CA ALA A 184 -11.46 6.69 -9.33
C ALA A 184 -11.06 6.66 -10.81
N ARG A 185 -10.12 7.51 -11.23
CA ARG A 185 -9.54 7.47 -12.59
C ARG A 185 -8.68 6.22 -12.86
N MET A 186 -8.40 5.40 -11.87
CA MET A 186 -7.74 4.09 -12.02
C MET A 186 -8.76 2.93 -12.01
N GLY A 187 -10.05 3.22 -11.91
CA GLY A 187 -11.12 2.22 -11.88
C GLY A 187 -11.43 1.66 -10.48
N PHE A 188 -10.94 2.31 -9.42
CA PHE A 188 -11.42 2.02 -8.06
C PHE A 188 -12.76 2.72 -7.82
N VAL A 189 -13.61 2.12 -7.01
CA VAL A 189 -14.93 2.63 -6.63
C VAL A 189 -14.98 2.78 -5.13
N THR A 190 -15.38 3.96 -4.65
CA THR A 190 -15.56 4.23 -3.21
C THR A 190 -16.67 3.36 -2.62
N ASP A 191 -16.38 2.76 -1.47
CA ASP A 191 -17.35 2.03 -0.66
C ASP A 191 -17.99 2.97 0.35
N GLU A 192 -19.14 3.52 -0.01
CA GLU A 192 -19.89 4.43 0.86
C GLU A 192 -20.32 3.75 2.17
N SER A 193 -20.43 2.41 2.21
CA SER A 193 -20.82 1.69 3.42
C SER A 193 -19.73 1.67 4.49
N MET A 194 -18.47 1.82 4.10
CA MET A 194 -17.33 1.97 5.02
C MET A 194 -17.27 3.37 5.64
N GLY A 195 -17.96 4.35 5.06
CA GLY A 195 -17.90 5.74 5.50
C GLY A 195 -16.50 6.35 5.37
N LYS A 196 -16.27 7.42 6.15
CA LYS A 196 -14.97 8.09 6.27
C LYS A 196 -14.44 7.90 7.68
N TRP A 197 -13.16 7.60 7.81
CA TRP A 197 -12.50 7.47 9.11
C TRP A 197 -11.16 8.20 9.11
N GLU A 198 -10.66 8.48 10.32
CA GLU A 198 -9.34 9.07 10.51
C GLU A 198 -8.32 7.96 10.76
N GLU A 199 -7.19 8.00 10.06
CA GLU A 199 -6.03 7.13 10.24
C GLU A 199 -4.79 8.03 10.25
N GLU A 200 -4.01 7.99 11.33
CA GLU A 200 -2.85 8.87 11.58
C GLU A 200 -3.18 10.36 11.38
N GLY A 201 -4.37 10.81 11.79
CA GLY A 201 -4.79 12.22 11.66
C GLY A 201 -5.26 12.61 10.25
N ILE A 202 -5.37 11.66 9.32
CA ILE A 202 -5.76 11.90 7.94
C ILE A 202 -7.08 11.19 7.64
N LEU A 203 -7.99 11.89 6.96
CA LEU A 203 -9.30 11.34 6.60
C LEU A 203 -9.18 10.41 5.38
N HIS A 204 -9.70 9.19 5.52
CA HIS A 204 -9.65 8.13 4.52
C HIS A 204 -11.05 7.65 4.08
N VAL A 205 -11.08 7.01 2.91
CA VAL A 205 -12.21 6.25 2.36
C VAL A 205 -11.72 4.88 1.90
N GLY A 206 -12.61 3.88 1.95
CA GLY A 206 -12.36 2.57 1.35
C GLY A 206 -12.69 2.61 -0.13
N MET A 207 -11.80 2.11 -0.99
CA MET A 207 -12.12 1.97 -2.41
C MET A 207 -11.69 0.60 -2.93
N TRP A 208 -12.55 0.00 -3.75
CA TRP A 208 -12.36 -1.35 -4.28
C TRP A 208 -12.15 -1.33 -5.80
N LYS A 209 -11.33 -2.26 -6.29
CA LYS A 209 -11.19 -2.55 -7.72
C LYS A 209 -11.06 -4.06 -7.90
N ARG A 210 -11.74 -4.60 -8.91
CA ARG A 210 -11.42 -5.94 -9.41
C ARG A 210 -10.48 -5.83 -10.60
N ILE A 211 -9.43 -6.64 -10.60
CA ILE A 211 -8.54 -6.81 -11.75
C ILE A 211 -8.79 -8.15 -12.42
N GLU A 212 -8.62 -8.19 -13.73
CA GLU A 212 -8.57 -9.43 -14.50
C GLU A 212 -7.26 -10.15 -14.21
N LEU A 213 -7.34 -11.44 -13.91
CA LEU A 213 -6.17 -12.28 -13.68
C LEU A 213 -5.71 -12.86 -15.02
N THR A 214 -4.40 -12.86 -15.27
CA THR A 214 -3.87 -13.52 -16.46
C THR A 214 -3.84 -15.02 -16.20
N THR A 215 -4.66 -15.78 -16.94
CA THR A 215 -4.52 -17.23 -16.97
C THR A 215 -3.19 -17.59 -17.61
N THR A 216 -2.28 -18.17 -16.83
CA THR A 216 -1.12 -18.87 -17.38
C THR A 216 -1.64 -20.10 -18.11
N SER A 217 -1.86 -20.00 -19.41
CA SER A 217 -2.11 -21.17 -20.25
C SER A 217 -0.85 -22.03 -20.21
N HIS A 218 -0.91 -23.15 -19.48
CA HIS A 218 0.12 -24.18 -19.48
C HIS A 218 0.21 -24.89 -20.84
#